data_AF-A0A165KRB3-F1
#
_entry.id   AF-A0A165KRB3-F1
#
_cell.length_a   1.000
_cell.length_b   1.000
_cell.length_c   1.000
_cell.angle_alpha   90.00
_cell.angle_beta   90.00
_cell.angle_gamma   90.00
#
_symmetry.space_group_name_H-M   'P 1'
#
loop_
_entity.id
_entity.type
_entity.pdbx_description
1 polymer ?
#
loop_
_entity_poly.entity_id
_entity_poly.type
_entity_poly.pdbx_seq_one_letter_code
_entity_poly.pdbx_strand_id
1 'polypeptide(L)'
;MLAALLFLAPVALAGPSAFISGSPILSPTSPNLAQCLLSPPAFSCENKTEVNTCCLPTQGLILQTQFWDTWTGFEKDGQLLPKKTWSIHGLWPDNCDGSFESYCDFSRQYDPKPDPAVINGETVPVYTGPGVDTFIKAFGRQDLLDYMKKFWVAQGQPSPEFWAHEFSKHATCFTTFDTKCYPKYKQHEEVVNFFDTVIQAYKQYPTYKFLAAKGIVPSNTTTYTLDAVLGALEAATGATPHVGCSASGALNEVWYYSHSFGAPQLGVLKHLNTTFGATCPETGIQYLERTPGSEW
;
A
#
# COMPACT_ATOMS: atom_id res chain seq x y z
N MET A 1 -84.39 4.06 -17.88
CA MET A 1 -83.70 3.30 -16.81
C MET A 1 -82.55 2.55 -17.45
N LEU A 2 -81.34 3.13 -17.46
CA LEU A 2 -80.12 2.49 -17.95
C LEU A 2 -79.40 1.87 -16.75
N ALA A 3 -79.13 0.57 -16.81
CA ALA A 3 -78.33 -0.15 -15.83
C ALA A 3 -76.84 -0.08 -16.21
N ALA A 4 -76.01 0.40 -15.28
CA ALA A 4 -74.56 0.42 -15.42
C ALA A 4 -73.98 -0.94 -14.98
N LEU A 5 -73.27 -1.62 -15.88
CA LEU A 5 -72.47 -2.81 -15.59
C LEU A 5 -71.03 -2.37 -15.25
N LEU A 6 -70.64 -2.52 -13.99
CA LEU A 6 -69.23 -2.43 -13.55
C LEU A 6 -68.51 -3.73 -13.91
N PHE A 7 -67.42 -3.64 -14.67
CA PHE A 7 -66.44 -4.71 -14.80
C PHE A 7 -65.30 -4.48 -13.79
N LEU A 8 -65.13 -5.40 -12.85
CA LEU A 8 -64.00 -5.47 -11.92
C LEU A 8 -62.78 -6.10 -12.62
N ALA A 9 -61.65 -5.39 -12.63
CA ALA A 9 -60.37 -5.94 -13.06
C ALA A 9 -59.76 -6.83 -11.96
N PRO A 10 -59.08 -7.94 -12.30
CA PRO A 10 -58.45 -8.81 -11.31
C PRO A 10 -57.16 -8.16 -10.77
N VAL A 11 -57.09 -8.03 -9.44
CA VAL A 11 -55.87 -7.64 -8.73
C VAL A 11 -54.93 -8.85 -8.71
N ALA A 12 -53.80 -8.74 -9.41
CA ALA A 12 -52.71 -9.71 -9.29
C ALA A 12 -52.05 -9.56 -7.92
N LEU A 13 -52.16 -10.58 -7.07
CA LEU A 13 -51.43 -10.67 -5.82
C LEU A 13 -49.95 -10.92 -6.14
N ALA A 14 -49.12 -9.89 -5.98
CA ALA A 14 -47.68 -10.03 -5.98
C ALA A 14 -47.26 -10.90 -4.78
N GLY A 15 -46.65 -12.05 -5.05
CA GLY A 15 -46.04 -12.89 -4.02
C GLY A 15 -44.91 -12.16 -3.30
N PRO A 16 -44.55 -12.57 -2.07
CA PRO A 16 -43.48 -11.93 -1.33
C PRO A 16 -42.16 -12.06 -2.10
N SER A 17 -41.64 -10.93 -2.56
CA SER A 17 -40.27 -10.82 -3.06
C SER A 17 -39.33 -11.38 -2.00
N ALA A 18 -38.61 -12.44 -2.36
CA ALA A 18 -37.47 -12.91 -1.58
C ALA A 18 -36.46 -11.76 -1.52
N PHE A 19 -36.36 -11.11 -0.36
CA PHE A 19 -35.24 -10.24 -0.04
C PHE A 19 -34.00 -11.12 -0.05
N ILE A 20 -33.21 -11.03 -1.12
CA ILE A 20 -31.85 -11.57 -1.11
C ILE A 20 -31.13 -10.82 0.00
N SER A 21 -30.74 -11.60 1.02
CA SER A 21 -30.01 -11.19 2.20
C SER A 21 -28.81 -10.32 1.83
N GLY A 22 -28.58 -9.30 2.66
CA GLY A 22 -27.68 -8.17 2.46
C GLY A 22 -26.34 -8.47 1.79
N SER A 23 -25.82 -7.44 1.11
CA SER A 23 -24.40 -7.30 0.83
C SER A 23 -23.60 -7.77 2.04
N PRO A 24 -22.53 -8.58 1.87
CA PRO A 24 -21.71 -8.98 2.99
C PRO A 24 -21.30 -7.71 3.73
N ILE A 25 -21.71 -7.58 4.99
CA ILE A 25 -21.24 -6.51 5.86
C ILE A 25 -19.73 -6.74 5.92
N LEU A 26 -18.97 -5.92 5.19
CA LEU A 26 -17.52 -5.89 5.29
C LEU A 26 -17.22 -5.65 6.76
N SER A 27 -16.71 -6.68 7.44
CA SER A 27 -16.29 -6.51 8.82
C SER A 27 -15.10 -5.56 8.78
N PRO A 28 -15.20 -4.35 9.37
CA PRO A 28 -14.09 -3.42 9.36
C PRO A 28 -12.95 -4.07 10.14
N THR A 29 -11.86 -4.35 9.45
CA THR A 29 -10.62 -4.78 10.05
C THR A 29 -9.88 -3.51 10.50
N SER A 30 -10.47 -2.78 11.45
CA SER A 30 -9.87 -1.55 11.98
C SER A 30 -9.01 -1.87 13.20
N PRO A 31 -7.91 -1.13 13.45
CA PRO A 31 -7.15 -1.27 14.69
C PRO A 31 -8.09 -1.13 15.89
N ASN A 32 -7.92 -2.00 16.90
CA ASN A 32 -8.73 -1.95 18.11
C ASN A 32 -8.37 -0.71 18.95
N LEU A 33 -8.95 0.45 18.62
CA LEU A 33 -8.69 1.72 19.30
C LEU A 33 -8.92 1.66 20.81
N ALA A 34 -9.81 0.78 21.29
CA ALA A 34 -10.08 0.61 22.71
C ALA A 34 -8.84 0.16 23.49
N GLN A 35 -7.93 -0.61 22.88
CA GLN A 35 -6.69 -1.04 23.55
C GLN A 35 -5.66 0.08 23.71
N CYS A 36 -5.85 1.20 23.00
CA CYS A 36 -4.96 2.34 23.01
C CYS A 36 -5.47 3.50 23.86
N LEU A 37 -6.64 3.37 24.50
CA LEU A 37 -7.24 4.43 25.33
C LEU A 37 -6.34 4.88 26.49
N LEU A 38 -5.50 3.98 27.01
CA LEU A 38 -4.57 4.27 28.10
C LEU A 38 -3.16 4.61 27.59
N SER A 39 -2.91 4.50 26.28
CA SER A 39 -1.62 4.88 25.70
C SER A 39 -1.62 6.39 25.43
N PRO A 40 -0.58 7.12 25.85
CA PRO A 40 -0.51 8.55 25.57
C PRO A 40 -0.44 8.77 24.04
N PRO A 41 -1.16 9.76 23.51
CA PRO A 41 -1.05 10.13 22.10
C PRO A 41 0.37 10.59 21.80
N ALA A 42 1.00 9.98 20.80
CA ALA A 42 2.35 10.35 20.41
C ALA A 42 2.63 9.99 18.95
N PHE A 43 3.63 10.69 18.39
CA PHE A 43 4.27 10.26 17.16
C PHE A 43 5.30 9.17 17.46
N SER A 44 5.38 8.17 16.57
CA SER A 44 6.44 7.17 16.59
C SER A 44 7.81 7.86 16.52
N CYS A 45 8.84 7.25 17.10
CA CYS A 45 10.20 7.83 17.24
C CYS A 45 10.35 9.14 18.04
N GLU A 46 9.25 9.80 18.40
CA GLU A 46 9.27 11.04 19.20
C GLU A 46 8.92 10.77 20.67
N ASN A 47 8.22 9.66 20.95
CA ASN A 47 7.92 9.25 22.31
C ASN A 47 9.13 8.55 22.97
N LYS A 48 9.50 9.01 24.17
CA LYS A 48 10.57 8.42 24.99
C LYS A 48 10.05 7.53 26.13
N THR A 49 8.74 7.39 26.25
CA THR A 49 8.10 6.53 27.24
C THR A 49 7.77 5.17 26.63
N GLU A 50 7.75 4.13 27.44
CA GLU A 50 7.30 2.81 27.02
C GLU A 50 5.81 2.90 26.62
N VAL A 51 5.51 2.53 25.38
CA VAL A 51 4.14 2.55 24.83
C VAL A 51 3.76 1.13 24.44
N ASN A 52 2.47 0.81 24.60
CA ASN A 52 1.89 -0.41 24.04
C ASN A 52 2.23 -0.51 22.54
N THR A 53 2.94 -1.57 22.15
CA THR A 53 3.44 -1.77 20.78
C THR A 53 2.34 -2.08 19.76
N CYS A 54 1.11 -2.35 20.22
CA CYS A 54 -0.10 -2.39 19.39
C CYS A 54 -0.66 -0.99 19.06
N CYS A 55 -0.17 0.04 19.75
CA CYS A 55 -0.66 1.43 19.65
C CYS A 55 0.37 2.38 19.07
N LEU A 56 1.65 2.02 19.14
CA LEU A 56 2.75 2.77 18.53
C LEU A 56 3.80 1.77 18.03
N PRO A 57 4.22 1.86 16.76
CA PRO A 57 5.20 0.92 16.21
C PRO A 57 6.58 1.15 16.83
N THR A 58 7.30 0.06 17.13
CA THR A 58 8.70 0.13 17.61
C THR A 58 9.62 0.63 16.51
N GLN A 59 9.51 0.06 15.31
CA GLN A 59 10.10 0.59 14.07
C GLN A 59 9.23 1.73 13.58
N GLY A 60 9.54 2.95 14.05
CA GLY A 60 8.66 4.10 13.97
C GLY A 60 8.87 5.02 12.78
N LEU A 61 9.92 4.84 11.98
CA LEU A 61 10.16 5.61 10.78
C LEU A 61 9.49 4.88 9.61
N ILE A 62 8.43 5.48 9.06
CA ILE A 62 7.56 4.82 8.08
C ILE A 62 7.84 5.36 6.70
N LEU A 63 8.10 4.47 5.75
CA LEU A 63 8.35 4.82 4.36
C LEU A 63 7.18 4.35 3.51
N GLN A 64 6.46 5.27 2.87
CA GLN A 64 5.55 4.93 1.77
C GLN A 64 6.35 5.00 0.46
N THR A 65 6.56 3.86 -0.19
CA THR A 65 7.44 3.74 -1.36
C THR A 65 6.65 3.52 -2.64
N GLN A 66 7.12 4.10 -3.75
CA GLN A 66 6.43 4.08 -5.04
C GLN A 66 7.39 3.80 -6.18
N PHE A 67 6.86 3.16 -7.24
CA PHE A 67 7.56 2.90 -8.48
C PHE A 67 7.02 3.72 -9.65
N TRP A 68 7.95 4.07 -10.54
CA TRP A 68 7.67 4.41 -11.93
C TRP A 68 8.29 3.36 -12.84
N ASP A 69 7.55 2.26 -13.01
CA ASP A 69 7.86 1.27 -14.04
C ASP A 69 7.35 1.73 -15.40
N THR A 70 8.10 1.39 -16.45
CA THR A 70 7.69 1.66 -17.84
C THR A 70 7.06 0.43 -18.51
N TRP A 71 7.21 -0.76 -17.93
CA TRP A 71 6.67 -2.04 -18.41
C TRP A 71 6.54 -3.03 -17.22
N THR A 72 5.78 -4.11 -17.38
CA THR A 72 5.54 -5.11 -16.33
C THR A 72 6.16 -6.47 -16.63
N GLY A 73 6.27 -6.86 -17.91
CA GLY A 73 6.71 -8.20 -18.32
C GLY A 73 5.60 -9.25 -18.26
N PHE A 74 4.42 -8.82 -17.83
CA PHE A 74 3.21 -9.61 -17.65
C PHE A 74 2.02 -8.93 -18.37
N GLU A 75 2.28 -8.07 -19.36
CA GLU A 75 1.25 -7.39 -20.15
C GLU A 75 0.32 -8.39 -20.83
N LYS A 76 0.86 -9.52 -21.33
CA LYS A 76 0.09 -10.61 -21.94
C LYS A 76 -0.92 -11.26 -20.97
N ASP A 77 -0.64 -11.17 -19.67
CA ASP A 77 -1.47 -11.70 -18.58
C ASP A 77 -2.44 -10.63 -18.04
N GLY A 78 -2.46 -9.43 -18.65
CA GLY A 78 -3.30 -8.31 -18.26
C GLY A 78 -2.77 -7.49 -17.08
N GLN A 79 -1.53 -7.74 -16.64
CA GLN A 79 -0.87 -6.94 -15.61
C GLN A 79 -0.36 -5.65 -16.26
N LEU A 80 -1.15 -4.58 -16.13
CA LEU A 80 -0.92 -3.29 -16.78
C LEU A 80 -0.75 -2.19 -15.75
N LEU A 81 0.04 -1.18 -16.09
CA LEU A 81 0.35 -0.05 -15.22
C LEU A 81 -0.72 1.05 -15.31
N PRO A 82 -0.99 1.77 -14.21
CA PRO A 82 -2.05 2.77 -14.18
C PRO A 82 -1.64 4.11 -14.81
N LYS A 83 -2.38 4.58 -15.82
CA LYS A 83 -2.07 5.87 -16.49
C LYS A 83 -1.94 7.03 -15.51
N LYS A 84 -0.94 7.88 -15.75
CA LYS A 84 -0.75 9.16 -15.03
C LYS A 84 -0.73 9.02 -13.51
N THR A 85 -0.19 7.92 -13.01
CA THR A 85 0.08 7.72 -11.59
C THR A 85 1.22 6.72 -11.40
N TRP A 86 1.96 6.90 -10.33
CA TRP A 86 3.00 5.98 -9.88
C TRP A 86 2.35 4.75 -9.24
N SER A 87 2.98 3.59 -9.29
CA SER A 87 2.50 2.38 -8.60
C SER A 87 3.03 2.31 -7.18
N ILE A 88 2.36 1.53 -6.34
CA ILE A 88 2.81 1.20 -4.99
C ILE A 88 4.02 0.26 -5.10
N HIS A 89 5.09 0.56 -4.38
CA HIS A 89 6.15 -0.40 -4.04
C HIS A 89 5.77 -1.06 -2.71
N GLY A 90 5.64 -0.28 -1.63
CA GLY A 90 5.25 -0.81 -0.33
C GLY A 90 5.04 0.23 0.77
N LEU A 91 5.01 -0.27 2.00
CA LEU A 91 5.03 0.50 3.24
C LEU A 91 6.01 -0.16 4.21
N TRP A 92 7.09 0.52 4.56
CA TRP A 92 8.20 -0.09 5.29
C TRP A 92 8.41 0.52 6.67
N PRO A 93 8.66 -0.30 7.70
CA PRO A 93 9.01 0.15 9.04
C PRO A 93 10.54 0.15 9.23
N ASP A 94 11.13 1.34 9.20
CA ASP A 94 12.52 1.56 9.59
C ASP A 94 12.62 1.85 11.09
N ASN A 95 13.79 1.54 11.66
CA ASN A 95 14.18 2.02 12.98
C ASN A 95 14.32 3.55 12.95
N CYS A 96 14.21 4.18 14.13
CA CYS A 96 14.24 5.63 14.26
C CYS A 96 15.60 6.29 13.89
N ASP A 97 16.66 5.48 13.77
CA ASP A 97 17.98 5.93 13.30
C ASP A 97 18.17 5.76 11.78
N GLY A 98 17.16 5.25 11.06
CA GLY A 98 17.20 4.99 9.62
C GLY A 98 17.79 3.63 9.25
N SER A 99 18.20 2.80 10.21
CA SER A 99 18.41 1.36 9.95
C SER A 99 17.06 0.65 9.78
N PHE A 100 17.06 -0.59 9.30
CA PHE A 100 15.82 -1.35 9.11
C PHE A 100 16.01 -2.82 9.44
N GLU A 101 14.89 -3.46 9.76
CA GLU A 101 14.79 -4.91 9.95
C GLU A 101 14.03 -5.53 8.77
N SER A 102 14.12 -6.85 8.61
CA SER A 102 13.35 -7.58 7.61
C SER A 102 13.00 -8.99 8.06
N TYR A 103 11.86 -9.49 7.58
CA TYR A 103 11.35 -10.83 7.92
C TYR A 103 11.29 -11.11 9.43
N CYS A 104 10.83 -10.13 10.21
CA CYS A 104 10.84 -10.17 11.69
C CYS A 104 9.96 -11.26 12.33
N ASP A 105 9.13 -11.99 11.57
CA ASP A 105 8.30 -13.08 12.08
C ASP A 105 8.08 -14.16 11.00
N PHE A 106 8.85 -15.24 11.09
CA PHE A 106 8.74 -16.38 10.16
C PHE A 106 7.41 -17.15 10.28
N SER A 107 6.67 -17.01 11.39
CA SER A 107 5.38 -17.69 11.56
C SER A 107 4.26 -17.05 10.73
N ARG A 108 4.47 -15.82 10.27
CA ARG A 108 3.56 -15.04 9.41
C ARG A 108 4.18 -14.70 8.06
N GLN A 109 5.15 -15.48 7.63
CA GLN A 109 5.81 -15.34 6.34
C GLN A 109 4.97 -16.04 5.26
N TYR A 110 4.74 -15.36 4.14
CA TYR A 110 3.96 -15.84 2.98
C TYR A 110 4.71 -15.70 1.64
N ASP A 111 5.96 -15.25 1.65
CA ASP A 111 6.76 -14.97 0.46
C ASP A 111 7.32 -16.28 -0.16
N PRO A 112 6.97 -16.62 -1.41
CA PRO A 112 7.46 -17.82 -2.06
C PRO A 112 8.92 -17.70 -2.55
N LYS A 113 9.50 -16.49 -2.57
CA LYS A 113 10.87 -16.23 -3.02
C LYS A 113 11.55 -15.20 -2.10
N PRO A 114 11.86 -15.57 -0.84
CA PRO A 114 12.46 -14.64 0.11
C PRO A 114 13.77 -14.03 -0.40
N ASP A 115 13.87 -12.70 -0.29
CA ASP A 115 15.08 -11.95 -0.61
C ASP A 115 15.35 -10.86 0.46
N PRO A 116 16.44 -10.98 1.25
CA PRO A 116 17.45 -12.05 1.17
C PRO A 116 16.96 -13.39 1.72
N ALA A 117 17.56 -14.49 1.24
CA ALA A 117 17.22 -15.85 1.68
C ALA A 117 17.69 -16.18 3.11
N VAL A 118 18.62 -15.39 3.67
CA VAL A 118 19.16 -15.56 5.02
C VAL A 118 19.18 -14.22 5.74
N ILE A 119 18.61 -14.18 6.95
CA ILE A 119 18.60 -13.02 7.84
C ILE A 119 19.16 -13.45 9.21
N ASN A 120 20.13 -12.71 9.74
CA ASN A 120 20.73 -12.98 11.07
C ASN A 120 21.24 -14.43 11.26
N GLY A 121 21.67 -15.07 10.18
CA GLY A 121 22.15 -16.46 10.18
C GLY A 121 21.05 -17.52 10.09
N GLU A 122 19.78 -17.12 10.04
CA GLU A 122 18.64 -18.02 9.85
C GLU A 122 18.12 -17.95 8.43
N THR A 123 17.76 -19.11 7.86
CA THR A 123 17.15 -19.17 6.53
C THR A 123 15.69 -18.75 6.62
N VAL A 124 15.28 -17.78 5.81
CA VAL A 124 13.87 -17.40 5.70
C VAL A 124 13.11 -18.54 5.03
N PRO A 125 12.08 -19.11 5.66
CA PRO A 125 11.33 -20.22 5.07
C PRO A 125 10.69 -19.82 3.74
N VAL A 126 10.78 -20.71 2.75
CA VAL A 126 10.07 -20.54 1.47
C VAL A 126 8.61 -20.92 1.67
N TYR A 127 7.70 -19.98 1.39
CA TYR A 127 6.27 -20.26 1.45
C TYR A 127 5.78 -21.07 0.26
N THR A 128 5.00 -22.12 0.51
CA THR A 128 4.44 -23.01 -0.52
C THR A 128 2.91 -23.10 -0.48
N GLY A 129 2.27 -22.28 0.35
CA GLY A 129 0.82 -22.23 0.47
C GLY A 129 0.14 -21.31 -0.57
N PRO A 130 -1.16 -21.05 -0.40
CA PRO A 130 -1.91 -20.18 -1.31
C PRO A 130 -1.48 -18.70 -1.19
N GLY A 131 -1.47 -17.97 -2.30
CA GLY A 131 -1.05 -16.57 -2.34
C GLY A 131 -1.93 -15.64 -1.49
N VAL A 132 -1.35 -14.49 -1.08
CA VAL A 132 -2.02 -13.50 -0.23
C VAL A 132 -3.31 -12.92 -0.84
N ASP A 133 -3.45 -12.98 -2.17
CA ASP A 133 -4.69 -12.61 -2.87
C ASP A 133 -5.88 -13.51 -2.50
N THR A 134 -5.61 -14.77 -2.14
CA THR A 134 -6.64 -15.70 -1.66
C THR A 134 -7.13 -15.35 -0.26
N PHE A 135 -6.25 -14.81 0.60
CA PHE A 135 -6.61 -14.36 1.94
C PHE A 135 -7.55 -13.16 1.84
N ILE A 136 -7.20 -12.18 0.99
CA ILE A 136 -8.05 -11.01 0.73
C ILE A 136 -9.45 -11.43 0.25
N LYS A 137 -9.52 -12.38 -0.69
CA LYS A 137 -10.80 -12.95 -1.18
C LYS A 137 -11.59 -13.63 -0.05
N ALA A 138 -10.94 -14.36 0.85
CA ALA A 138 -11.58 -15.04 1.98
C ALA A 138 -12.16 -14.07 3.04
N PHE A 139 -11.74 -12.80 3.01
CA PHE A 139 -12.34 -11.70 3.77
C PHE A 139 -13.46 -10.97 3.00
N GLY A 140 -13.78 -11.39 1.77
CA GLY A 140 -14.77 -10.74 0.91
C GLY A 140 -14.30 -9.39 0.35
N ARG A 141 -13.01 -9.08 0.43
CA ARG A 141 -12.43 -7.79 0.05
C ARG A 141 -12.01 -7.73 -1.42
N GLN A 142 -12.97 -8.01 -2.31
CA GLN A 142 -12.74 -7.91 -3.75
C GLN A 142 -12.39 -6.49 -4.18
N ASP A 143 -12.94 -5.48 -3.50
CA ASP A 143 -12.63 -4.06 -3.66
C ASP A 143 -11.13 -3.76 -3.46
N LEU A 144 -10.55 -4.32 -2.39
CA LEU A 144 -9.13 -4.18 -2.07
C LEU A 144 -8.28 -4.85 -3.14
N LEU A 145 -8.62 -6.09 -3.49
CA LEU A 145 -7.87 -6.86 -4.48
C LEU A 145 -7.89 -6.17 -5.85
N ASP A 146 -9.03 -5.63 -6.29
CA ASP A 146 -9.14 -4.93 -7.56
C ASP A 146 -8.34 -3.63 -7.56
N TYR A 147 -8.27 -2.93 -6.42
CA TYR A 147 -7.40 -1.77 -6.27
C TYR A 147 -5.92 -2.17 -6.36
N MET A 148 -5.51 -3.21 -5.64
CA MET A 148 -4.12 -3.69 -5.65
C MET A 148 -3.68 -4.14 -7.04
N LYS A 149 -4.49 -4.91 -7.77
CA LYS A 149 -4.20 -5.31 -9.16
C LYS A 149 -3.95 -4.13 -10.10
N LYS A 150 -4.53 -2.97 -9.78
CA LYS A 150 -4.52 -1.78 -10.63
C LYS A 150 -3.40 -0.81 -10.27
N PHE A 151 -3.03 -0.74 -8.99
CA PHE A 151 -2.11 0.28 -8.48
C PHE A 151 -0.88 -0.28 -7.76
N TRP A 152 -0.84 -1.57 -7.43
CA TRP A 152 0.30 -2.26 -6.82
C TRP A 152 0.81 -3.37 -7.75
N VAL A 153 1.39 -2.92 -8.85
CA VAL A 153 1.73 -3.75 -9.99
C VAL A 153 3.21 -4.11 -9.92
N ALA A 154 3.53 -5.40 -10.05
CA ALA A 154 4.92 -5.85 -10.07
C ALA A 154 5.54 -5.76 -11.48
N GLN A 155 6.87 -5.65 -11.52
CA GLN A 155 7.66 -5.81 -12.74
C GLN A 155 8.41 -7.15 -12.70
N GLY A 156 8.39 -7.89 -13.79
CA GLY A 156 9.13 -9.14 -13.94
C GLY A 156 8.58 -10.34 -13.15
N GLN A 157 7.48 -10.17 -12.41
CA GLN A 157 6.84 -11.25 -11.65
C GLN A 157 5.32 -11.04 -11.48
N PRO A 158 4.56 -12.08 -11.07
CA PRO A 158 3.15 -11.93 -10.73
C PRO A 158 2.97 -11.02 -9.50
N SER A 159 2.07 -10.04 -9.60
CA SER A 159 1.75 -9.13 -8.48
C SER A 159 1.44 -9.83 -7.14
N PRO A 160 0.71 -10.96 -7.08
CA PRO A 160 0.48 -11.65 -5.80
C PRO A 160 1.74 -12.15 -5.10
N GLU A 161 2.78 -12.54 -5.84
CA GLU A 161 4.07 -12.93 -5.25
C GLU A 161 4.76 -11.70 -4.66
N PHE A 162 4.71 -10.57 -5.37
CA PHE A 162 5.26 -9.31 -4.89
C PHE A 162 4.55 -8.81 -3.63
N TRP A 163 3.22 -8.87 -3.56
CA TRP A 163 2.49 -8.50 -2.35
C TRP A 163 2.84 -9.38 -1.15
N ALA A 164 3.09 -10.66 -1.40
CA ALA A 164 3.53 -11.59 -0.38
C ALA A 164 4.94 -11.24 0.13
N HIS A 165 5.86 -10.84 -0.75
CA HIS A 165 7.16 -10.28 -0.38
C HIS A 165 7.01 -9.05 0.52
N GLU A 166 6.24 -8.06 0.08
CA GLU A 166 6.06 -6.80 0.81
C GLU A 166 5.48 -7.03 2.20
N PHE A 167 4.48 -7.91 2.33
CA PHE A 167 3.96 -8.28 3.65
C PHE A 167 5.03 -9.01 4.49
N SER A 168 5.63 -10.06 3.95
CA SER A 168 6.50 -10.95 4.72
C SER A 168 7.80 -10.30 5.15
N LYS A 169 8.34 -9.40 4.33
CA LYS A 169 9.59 -8.71 4.59
C LYS A 169 9.39 -7.51 5.50
N HIS A 170 8.33 -6.73 5.26
CA HIS A 170 8.14 -5.43 5.91
C HIS A 170 6.99 -5.42 6.93
N ALA A 171 5.82 -5.94 6.60
CA ALA A 171 4.67 -5.91 7.52
C ALA A 171 4.91 -6.70 8.82
N THR A 172 5.67 -7.79 8.75
CA THR A 172 6.04 -8.58 9.94
C THR A 172 6.89 -7.79 10.94
N CYS A 173 7.55 -6.73 10.50
CA CYS A 173 8.39 -5.84 11.32
C CYS A 173 7.62 -4.65 11.91
N PHE A 174 6.34 -4.47 11.56
CA PHE A 174 5.48 -3.54 12.25
C PHE A 174 4.80 -4.22 13.44
N THR A 175 5.19 -3.85 14.66
CA THR A 175 4.60 -4.41 15.90
C THR A 175 3.08 -4.21 16.01
N THR A 176 2.54 -3.20 15.34
CA THR A 176 1.10 -2.90 15.35
C THR A 176 0.27 -3.90 14.54
N PHE A 177 0.88 -4.70 13.66
CA PHE A 177 0.22 -5.81 12.95
C PHE A 177 0.42 -7.16 13.63
N ASP A 178 1.07 -7.22 14.80
CA ASP A 178 1.16 -8.47 15.55
C ASP A 178 -0.24 -9.03 15.85
N THR A 179 -0.42 -10.34 15.71
CA THR A 179 -1.73 -11.00 15.89
C THR A 179 -2.27 -10.83 17.32
N LYS A 180 -1.40 -10.63 18.31
CA LYS A 180 -1.77 -10.29 19.70
C LYS A 180 -2.54 -8.97 19.82
N CYS A 181 -2.42 -8.08 18.84
CA CYS A 181 -3.13 -6.81 18.77
C CYS A 181 -4.58 -6.95 18.29
N TYR A 182 -5.01 -8.18 17.97
CA TYR A 182 -6.34 -8.54 17.48
C TYR A 182 -7.06 -9.42 18.51
N PRO A 183 -7.95 -8.86 19.36
CA PRO A 183 -8.59 -9.62 20.45
C PRO A 183 -9.45 -10.80 20.00
N LYS A 184 -9.98 -10.74 18.78
CA LYS A 184 -10.77 -11.80 18.14
C LYS A 184 -10.15 -12.17 16.78
N TYR A 185 -8.85 -12.39 16.80
CA TYR A 185 -8.05 -12.63 15.61
C TYR A 185 -8.70 -13.66 14.69
N LYS A 186 -8.96 -13.26 13.46
CA LYS A 186 -9.23 -14.16 12.34
C LYS A 186 -7.94 -14.34 11.56
N GLN A 187 -7.59 -15.57 11.22
CA GLN A 187 -6.38 -15.86 10.45
C GLN A 187 -6.29 -14.98 9.19
N HIS A 188 -5.14 -14.31 9.02
CA HIS A 188 -4.81 -13.34 7.95
C HIS A 188 -5.51 -11.96 8.04
N GLU A 189 -6.17 -11.63 9.15
CA GLU A 189 -6.77 -10.31 9.35
C GLU A 189 -5.73 -9.17 9.27
N GLU A 190 -4.53 -9.42 9.80
CA GLU A 190 -3.41 -8.49 9.77
C GLU A 190 -2.85 -8.27 8.36
N VAL A 191 -2.96 -9.28 7.47
CA VAL A 191 -2.56 -9.19 6.06
C VAL A 191 -3.46 -8.22 5.32
N VAL A 192 -4.78 -8.36 5.50
CA VAL A 192 -5.77 -7.46 4.89
C VAL A 192 -5.55 -6.02 5.38
N ASN A 193 -5.30 -5.85 6.68
CA ASN A 193 -5.05 -4.54 7.28
C ASN A 193 -3.79 -3.86 6.79
N PHE A 194 -2.72 -4.63 6.58
CA PHE A 194 -1.49 -4.09 6.04
C PHE A 194 -1.74 -3.47 4.67
N PHE A 195 -2.43 -4.20 3.78
CA PHE A 195 -2.71 -3.70 2.44
C PHE A 195 -3.66 -2.49 2.41
N ASP A 196 -4.69 -2.45 3.26
CA ASP A 196 -5.51 -1.25 3.44
C ASP A 196 -4.66 -0.05 3.92
N THR A 197 -3.75 -0.29 4.86
CA THR A 197 -2.87 0.76 5.43
C THR A 197 -1.91 1.30 4.37
N VAL A 198 -1.30 0.44 3.57
CA VAL A 198 -0.42 0.85 2.45
C VAL A 198 -1.20 1.72 1.46
N ILE A 199 -2.42 1.32 1.09
CA ILE A 199 -3.25 2.09 0.16
C ILE A 199 -3.68 3.43 0.76
N GLN A 200 -4.01 3.48 2.05
CA GLN A 200 -4.34 4.72 2.74
C GLN A 200 -3.17 5.69 2.74
N ALA A 201 -1.94 5.21 2.99
CA ALA A 201 -0.73 6.01 2.92
C ALA A 201 -0.43 6.47 1.49
N TYR A 202 -0.45 5.55 0.51
CA TYR A 202 -0.20 5.83 -0.91
C TYR A 202 -1.09 6.96 -1.46
N LYS A 203 -2.37 6.97 -1.09
CA LYS A 203 -3.32 8.01 -1.52
C LYS A 203 -2.94 9.42 -1.05
N GLN A 204 -2.12 9.57 -0.02
CA GLN A 204 -1.64 10.87 0.46
C GLN A 204 -0.57 11.46 -0.46
N TYR A 205 0.09 10.63 -1.28
CA TYR A 205 1.22 11.02 -2.11
C TYR A 205 1.00 10.75 -3.61
N PRO A 206 0.14 11.52 -4.30
CA PRO A 206 -0.03 11.40 -5.74
C PRO A 206 1.19 11.97 -6.51
N THR A 207 2.32 11.27 -6.49
CA THR A 207 3.63 11.68 -7.04
C THR A 207 3.54 12.26 -8.45
N TYR A 208 2.81 11.59 -9.35
CA TYR A 208 2.60 12.10 -10.72
C TYR A 208 2.01 13.52 -10.71
N LYS A 209 1.01 13.78 -9.85
CA LYS A 209 0.35 15.09 -9.78
C LYS A 209 1.29 16.16 -9.22
N PHE A 210 2.12 15.80 -8.23
CA PHE A 210 3.11 16.72 -7.66
C PHE A 210 4.14 17.15 -8.71
N LEU A 211 4.71 16.20 -9.45
CA LEU A 211 5.64 16.46 -10.54
C LEU A 211 4.98 17.25 -11.69
N ALA A 212 3.79 16.81 -12.13
CA ALA A 212 3.08 17.43 -13.24
C ALA A 212 2.67 18.89 -12.94
N ALA A 213 2.37 19.23 -11.68
CA ALA A 213 2.09 20.60 -11.26
C ALA A 213 3.28 21.57 -11.46
N LYS A 214 4.49 21.03 -11.62
CA LYS A 214 5.72 21.78 -11.95
C LYS A 214 6.20 21.54 -13.38
N GLY A 215 5.35 20.96 -14.25
CA GLY A 215 5.69 20.66 -15.64
C GLY A 215 6.63 19.47 -15.81
N ILE A 216 6.85 18.67 -14.77
CA ILE A 216 7.65 17.45 -14.81
C ILE A 216 6.71 16.29 -15.15
N VAL A 217 6.75 15.84 -16.40
CA VAL A 217 5.88 14.79 -16.94
C VAL A 217 6.71 13.76 -17.70
N PRO A 218 6.22 12.52 -17.86
CA PRO A 218 6.94 11.52 -18.63
C PRO A 218 7.25 12.00 -20.05
N SER A 219 8.48 11.79 -20.51
CA SER A 219 8.98 12.15 -21.84
C SER A 219 10.19 11.31 -22.19
N ASN A 220 10.25 10.84 -23.44
CA ASN A 220 11.41 10.11 -23.96
C ASN A 220 12.54 11.04 -24.48
N THR A 221 12.32 12.36 -24.47
CA THR A 221 13.28 13.34 -25.01
C THR A 221 13.67 14.43 -24.02
N THR A 222 12.86 14.65 -22.98
CA THR A 222 13.08 15.69 -21.98
C THR A 222 13.74 15.08 -20.75
N THR A 223 14.73 15.78 -20.20
CA THR A 223 15.36 15.42 -18.94
C THR A 223 15.18 16.52 -17.90
N TYR A 224 15.37 16.17 -16.64
CA TYR A 224 15.17 17.04 -15.49
C TYR A 224 16.43 17.12 -14.62
N THR A 225 16.51 18.16 -13.79
CA THR A 225 17.52 18.25 -12.73
C THR A 225 16.99 17.67 -11.44
N LEU A 226 17.88 17.19 -10.57
CA LEU A 226 17.53 16.67 -9.26
C LEU A 226 16.80 17.71 -8.42
N ASP A 227 17.32 18.95 -8.39
CA ASP A 227 16.71 20.10 -7.72
C ASP A 227 15.26 20.36 -8.18
N ALA A 228 14.97 20.22 -9.47
CA ALA A 228 13.62 20.43 -9.98
C ALA A 228 12.67 19.31 -9.51
N VAL A 229 13.12 18.06 -9.53
CA VAL A 229 12.33 16.90 -9.07
C VAL A 229 12.09 17.00 -7.57
N LEU A 230 13.14 17.14 -6.75
CA LEU A 230 13.02 17.26 -5.30
C LEU A 230 12.20 18.50 -4.90
N GLY A 231 12.47 19.65 -5.50
CA GLY A 231 11.74 20.89 -5.22
C GLY A 231 10.25 20.78 -5.56
N ALA A 232 9.87 20.02 -6.60
CA ALA A 232 8.47 19.77 -6.92
C ALA A 232 7.77 18.91 -5.85
N LEU A 233 8.44 17.87 -5.37
CA LEU A 233 7.90 16.97 -4.36
C LEU A 233 7.85 17.64 -2.98
N GLU A 234 8.93 18.29 -2.55
CA GLU A 234 9.01 19.01 -1.28
C GLU A 234 8.00 20.15 -1.19
N ALA A 235 7.77 20.90 -2.28
CA ALA A 235 6.74 21.93 -2.32
C ALA A 235 5.32 21.37 -2.11
N ALA A 236 5.09 20.09 -2.41
CA ALA A 236 3.79 19.45 -2.24
C ALA A 236 3.61 18.79 -0.86
N THR A 237 4.69 18.24 -0.30
CA THR A 237 4.64 17.46 0.95
C THR A 237 5.15 18.22 2.17
N GLY A 238 5.88 19.32 1.98
CA GLY A 238 6.57 20.07 3.03
C GLY A 238 7.85 19.40 3.54
N ALA A 239 8.29 18.31 2.92
CA ALA A 239 9.50 17.58 3.30
C ALA A 239 10.14 16.87 2.09
N THR A 240 11.47 16.79 2.07
CA THR A 240 12.23 16.22 0.95
C THR A 240 12.17 14.69 0.97
N PRO A 241 11.56 14.01 -0.03
CA PRO A 241 11.55 12.55 -0.11
C PRO A 241 12.89 12.00 -0.62
N HIS A 242 13.06 10.67 -0.56
CA HIS A 242 14.06 9.99 -1.39
C HIS A 242 13.58 9.96 -2.84
N VAL A 243 14.49 10.19 -3.79
CA VAL A 243 14.25 9.92 -5.22
C VAL A 243 15.35 9.02 -5.76
N GLY A 244 14.91 7.92 -6.36
CA GLY A 244 15.78 6.85 -6.85
C GLY A 244 15.80 6.79 -8.37
N CYS A 245 17.00 6.67 -8.95
CA CYS A 245 17.16 6.45 -10.38
C CYS A 245 17.84 5.10 -10.64
N SER A 246 17.48 4.49 -11.77
CA SER A 246 18.23 3.36 -12.32
C SER A 246 19.66 3.78 -12.68
N ALA A 247 20.52 2.80 -12.93
CA ALA A 247 21.89 3.04 -13.39
C ALA A 247 21.96 3.87 -14.70
N SER A 248 20.90 3.89 -15.51
CA SER A 248 20.82 4.70 -16.73
C SER A 248 20.35 6.14 -16.49
N GLY A 249 20.10 6.52 -15.22
CA GLY A 249 19.57 7.83 -14.86
C GLY A 249 18.05 7.96 -15.03
N ALA A 250 17.33 6.85 -15.20
CA ALA A 250 15.88 6.86 -15.29
C ALA A 250 15.27 6.92 -13.89
N LEU A 251 14.44 7.94 -13.64
CA LEU A 251 13.68 8.09 -12.41
C LEU A 251 12.75 6.88 -12.23
N ASN A 252 12.90 6.17 -11.12
CA ASN A 252 12.24 4.90 -10.88
C ASN A 252 11.57 4.80 -9.51
N GLU A 253 12.10 5.44 -8.47
CA GLU A 253 11.56 5.33 -7.11
C GLU A 253 11.34 6.69 -6.43
N VAL A 254 10.33 6.75 -5.58
CA VAL A 254 10.14 7.83 -4.60
C VAL A 254 9.74 7.22 -3.25
N TRP A 255 10.41 7.60 -2.17
CA TRP A 255 10.07 7.17 -0.81
C TRP A 255 9.73 8.36 0.08
N TYR A 256 8.53 8.35 0.65
CA TYR A 256 8.03 9.37 1.55
C TYR A 256 8.16 8.92 3.00
N TYR A 257 8.93 9.67 3.79
CA TYR A 257 9.24 9.36 5.19
C TYR A 257 8.23 10.01 6.11
N SER A 258 7.82 9.32 7.17
CA SER A 258 6.91 9.85 8.17
C SER A 258 7.06 9.18 9.54
N HIS A 259 6.67 9.89 10.59
CA HIS A 259 6.26 9.26 11.85
C HIS A 259 4.74 9.10 11.86
N SER A 260 4.21 7.99 12.36
CA SER A 260 2.76 7.82 12.58
C SER A 260 2.35 8.38 13.93
N PHE A 261 1.20 9.05 13.97
CA PHE A 261 0.52 9.34 15.23
C PHE A 261 -0.27 8.10 15.67
N GLY A 262 0.24 7.41 16.69
CA GLY A 262 -0.26 6.11 17.07
C GLY A 262 0.02 5.04 16.00
N ALA A 263 -0.91 4.10 15.82
CA ALA A 263 -0.75 2.97 14.92
C ALA A 263 -0.86 3.43 13.45
N PRO A 264 0.01 2.98 12.52
CA PRO A 264 -0.01 3.39 11.12
C PRO A 264 -1.35 3.18 10.42
N GLN A 265 -2.13 2.18 10.88
CA GLN A 265 -3.48 1.84 10.43
C GLN A 265 -4.50 3.00 10.61
N LEU A 266 -4.15 4.03 11.37
CA LEU A 266 -4.98 5.25 11.53
C LEU A 266 -4.76 6.25 10.38
N GLY A 267 -3.66 6.13 9.64
CA GLY A 267 -3.34 6.99 8.50
C GLY A 267 -2.90 8.42 8.84
N VAL A 268 -2.65 8.72 10.12
CA VAL A 268 -2.17 10.04 10.55
C VAL A 268 -0.64 10.04 10.51
N LEU A 269 -0.07 10.60 9.45
CA LEU A 269 1.37 10.61 9.18
C LEU A 269 1.92 12.05 9.24
N LYS A 270 3.03 12.22 9.95
CA LYS A 270 3.81 13.46 9.98
C LYS A 270 5.01 13.29 9.06
N HIS A 271 5.03 14.02 7.95
CA HIS A 271 6.07 13.91 6.93
C HIS A 271 7.42 14.43 7.41
N LEU A 272 8.49 13.79 6.93
CA LEU A 272 9.87 14.04 7.31
C LEU A 272 10.77 14.06 6.08
N ASN A 273 11.92 14.71 6.24
CA ASN A 273 12.98 14.62 5.25
C ASN A 273 13.55 13.20 5.24
N THR A 274 13.97 12.75 4.06
CA THR A 274 14.65 11.48 3.85
C THR A 274 15.88 11.32 4.76
N THR A 275 16.08 10.11 5.27
CA THR A 275 17.30 9.69 5.97
C THR A 275 18.36 9.11 5.03
N PHE A 276 18.01 8.86 3.75
CA PHE A 276 18.86 8.19 2.76
C PHE A 276 19.37 9.12 1.65
N GLY A 277 18.76 10.30 1.46
CA GLY A 277 19.10 11.22 0.37
C GLY A 277 18.51 10.79 -0.97
N ALA A 278 19.17 11.09 -2.09
CA ALA A 278 18.76 10.70 -3.45
C ALA A 278 19.88 9.90 -4.14
N THR A 279 19.53 9.01 -5.07
CA THR A 279 20.51 8.25 -5.88
C THR A 279 20.52 8.69 -7.35
N CYS A 280 19.68 9.66 -7.71
CA CYS A 280 19.64 10.25 -9.04
C CYS A 280 20.83 11.19 -9.32
N PRO A 281 21.25 11.35 -10.60
CA PRO A 281 22.23 12.34 -10.98
C PRO A 281 21.69 13.77 -10.83
N GLU A 282 22.59 14.75 -10.63
CA GLU A 282 22.24 16.17 -10.49
C GLU A 282 21.46 16.73 -11.70
N THR A 283 21.77 16.24 -12.90
CA THR A 283 21.14 16.65 -14.15
C THR A 283 20.94 15.44 -15.06
N GLY A 284 20.06 15.59 -16.07
CA GLY A 284 19.86 14.54 -17.06
C GLY A 284 18.94 13.40 -16.61
N ILE A 285 18.19 13.59 -15.51
CA ILE A 285 17.23 12.60 -15.02
C ILE A 285 16.17 12.34 -16.10
N GLN A 286 15.99 11.08 -16.46
CA GLN A 286 14.99 10.66 -17.44
C GLN A 286 13.71 10.24 -16.71
N TYR A 287 12.61 10.96 -16.92
CA TYR A 287 11.30 10.50 -16.48
C TYR A 287 10.59 9.90 -17.70
N LEU A 288 10.77 8.60 -17.92
CA LEU A 288 10.45 7.97 -19.21
C LEU A 288 8.94 7.72 -19.37
N GLU A 289 8.46 7.80 -20.62
CA GLU A 289 7.11 7.34 -20.94
C GLU A 289 7.01 5.82 -20.79
N ARG A 290 5.82 5.32 -20.46
CA ARG A 290 5.60 3.88 -20.41
C ARG A 290 5.62 3.29 -21.82
N THR A 291 6.06 2.04 -21.90
CA THR A 291 6.11 1.28 -23.14
C THR A 291 4.70 1.14 -23.72
N PRO A 292 4.52 1.30 -25.04
CA PRO A 292 3.22 1.12 -25.68
C PRO A 292 2.62 -0.26 -25.35
N GLY A 293 1.40 -0.26 -24.82
CA GLY A 293 0.69 -1.48 -24.41
C GLY A 293 0.91 -1.89 -22.96
N SER A 294 1.78 -1.21 -22.20
CA SER A 294 2.00 -1.50 -20.78
C SER A 294 1.07 -0.72 -19.84
N GLU A 295 0.10 0.03 -20.38
CA GLU A 295 -0.86 0.81 -19.60
C GLU A 295 -2.31 0.42 -19.93
N TRP A 296 -3.19 0.51 -18.93
CA TRP A 296 -4.64 0.38 -19.10
C TRP A 296 -5.33 1.75 -19.15
#